data_AF-A0A0G1X9U1-F1
#
_entry.id   AF-A0A0G1X9U1-F1
#
_cell.length_a   1.000
_cell.length_b   1.000
_cell.length_c   1.000
_cell.angle_alpha   90.00
_cell.angle_beta   90.00
_cell.angle_gamma   90.00
#
_symmetry.space_group_name_H-M   'P 1'
#
loop_
_entity.id
_entity.type
_entity.pdbx_description
1 polymer ?
#
loop_
_entity_poly.entity_id
_entity_poly.type
_entity_poly.pdbx_seq_one_letter_code
_entity_poly.pdbx_strand_id
1 'polypeptide(L)'
;MFWSELEKSKSKSDADTLLNGLLTPNEKLMLEKRLAVIYLLQKEIGPREIGRRLDVTRRTISFLKSGFKRKPSKKKHYSSSSTPPKLTKRKITAYKGRGRWDFLNSQ
;
A
#
# COMPACT_ATOMS: atom_id res chain seq x y z
N MET A 1 18.44 22.42 -9.62
CA MET A 1 17.64 22.41 -10.87
C MET A 1 16.15 22.49 -10.55
N PHE A 2 15.50 21.46 -9.96
CA PHE A 2 14.05 21.52 -9.67
C PHE A 2 13.62 22.68 -8.76
N TRP A 3 14.21 22.81 -7.55
CA TRP A 3 13.83 23.87 -6.60
C TRP A 3 14.03 25.28 -7.16
N SER A 4 15.11 25.48 -7.91
CA SER A 4 15.41 26.75 -8.58
C SER A 4 14.44 27.09 -9.73
N GLU A 5 13.82 26.10 -10.36
CA GLU A 5 12.78 26.33 -11.38
C GLU A 5 11.42 26.58 -10.73
N LEU A 6 11.12 25.87 -9.63
CA LEU A 6 9.93 26.09 -8.83
C LEU A 6 9.89 27.51 -8.23
N GLU A 7 11.01 28.00 -7.68
CA GLU A 7 11.14 29.36 -7.15
C GLU A 7 11.02 30.45 -8.22
N LYS A 8 11.37 30.13 -9.47
CA LYS A 8 11.21 31.05 -10.61
C LYS A 8 9.78 31.09 -11.14
N SER A 9 8.96 30.09 -10.85
CA SER A 9 7.55 30.09 -11.24
C SER A 9 6.78 31.13 -10.41
N LYS A 10 6.32 32.19 -11.07
CA LYS A 10 5.61 33.31 -10.41
C LYS A 10 4.10 33.13 -10.43
N SER A 11 3.59 32.24 -11.29
CA SER A 11 2.16 32.01 -11.48
C SER A 11 1.81 30.54 -11.23
N LYS A 12 0.56 30.29 -10.82
CA LYS A 12 0.03 28.94 -10.59
C LYS A 12 0.06 28.09 -11.87
N SER A 13 -0.16 28.71 -13.04
CA SER A 13 -0.09 28.05 -14.35
C SER A 13 1.32 27.58 -14.70
N ASP A 14 2.36 28.34 -14.32
CA ASP A 14 3.75 27.95 -14.58
C ASP A 14 4.16 26.78 -13.69
N ALA A 15 3.69 26.76 -12.44
CA ALA A 15 3.90 25.62 -11.56
C ALA A 15 3.17 24.36 -12.06
N ASP A 16 1.94 24.50 -12.57
CA ASP A 16 1.18 23.37 -13.10
C ASP A 16 1.82 22.77 -14.36
N THR A 17 2.35 23.60 -15.26
CA THR A 17 3.08 23.11 -16.45
C THR A 17 4.37 22.38 -16.08
N LEU A 18 5.15 22.91 -15.13
CA LEU A 18 6.34 22.22 -14.60
C LEU A 18 5.98 20.88 -13.94
N LEU A 19 4.94 20.86 -13.09
CA LEU A 19 4.49 19.64 -12.43
C LEU A 19 3.88 18.63 -13.40
N ASN A 20 3.24 19.07 -14.48
CA ASN A 20 2.74 18.19 -15.55
C ASN A 20 3.88 17.54 -16.34
N GLY A 21 5.01 18.21 -16.51
CA GLY A 21 6.20 17.63 -17.13
C GLY A 21 6.94 16.63 -16.23
N LEU A 22 6.90 16.83 -14.91
CA LEU A 22 7.65 16.02 -13.96
C LEU A 22 6.88 14.80 -13.44
N LEU A 23 5.57 14.95 -13.21
CA LEU A 23 4.75 13.94 -12.53
C LEU A 23 3.69 13.39 -13.47
N THR A 24 3.52 12.08 -13.44
CA THR A 24 2.37 11.43 -14.07
C THR A 24 1.07 11.78 -13.34
N PRO A 25 -0.10 11.71 -14.00
CA PRO A 25 -1.39 11.99 -13.37
C PRO A 25 -1.64 11.10 -12.13
N ASN A 26 -1.17 9.86 -12.17
CA ASN A 26 -1.27 8.94 -11.03
C ASN A 26 -0.41 9.39 -9.84
N GLU A 27 0.81 9.86 -10.09
CA GLU A 27 1.69 10.37 -9.03
C GLU A 27 1.13 11.63 -8.40
N LYS A 28 0.53 12.53 -9.19
CA LYS A 28 -0.17 13.72 -8.69
C LYS A 28 -1.31 13.33 -7.74
N LEU A 29 -2.19 12.43 -8.19
CA LEU A 29 -3.28 11.91 -7.37
C LEU A 29 -2.76 11.26 -6.07
N MET A 30 -1.65 10.51 -6.15
CA MET A 30 -1.03 9.93 -4.96
C MET A 30 -0.50 10.98 -3.99
N LEU A 31 0.09 12.06 -4.47
CA LEU A 31 0.56 13.18 -3.64
C LEU A 31 -0.61 13.91 -2.98
N GLU A 32 -1.67 14.22 -3.74
CA GLU A 32 -2.89 14.83 -3.22
C GLU A 32 -3.50 13.99 -2.08
N LYS A 33 -3.68 12.68 -2.32
CA LYS A 33 -4.18 11.76 -1.28
C LYS A 33 -3.29 11.75 -0.05
N ARG A 34 -1.96 11.76 -0.21
CA ARG A 34 -1.02 11.77 0.93
C ARG A 34 -1.09 13.06 1.72
N LEU A 35 -1.19 14.21 1.07
CA LEU A 35 -1.38 15.50 1.72
C LEU A 35 -2.72 15.54 2.47
N ALA A 36 -3.80 15.06 1.85
CA ALA A 36 -5.10 14.95 2.49
C ALA A 36 -5.06 14.05 3.74
N VAL A 37 -4.36 12.91 3.70
CA VAL A 37 -4.18 12.06 4.88
C VAL A 37 -3.48 12.81 6.02
N ILE A 38 -2.43 13.59 5.74
CA ILE A 38 -1.73 14.38 6.77
C ILE A 38 -2.69 15.38 7.42
N TYR A 39 -3.47 16.09 6.61
CA TYR A 39 -4.48 17.04 7.08
C TYR A 39 -5.55 16.38 7.95
N LEU A 40 -6.07 15.22 7.54
CA LEU A 40 -7.07 14.48 8.33
C LEU A 40 -6.49 13.89 9.62
N LEU A 41 -5.21 13.50 9.62
CA LEU A 41 -4.51 13.05 10.82
C LEU A 41 -4.33 14.21 11.82
N GLN A 42 -4.09 15.43 11.36
CA GLN A 42 -4.04 16.63 12.21
C GLN A 42 -5.40 16.96 12.82
N LYS A 43 -6.50 16.63 12.13
CA LYS A 43 -7.88 16.71 12.65
C LYS A 43 -8.29 15.54 13.54
N GLU A 44 -7.33 14.72 13.97
CA GLU A 44 -7.55 13.55 14.84
C GLU A 44 -8.53 12.51 14.28
N ILE A 45 -8.75 12.49 12.96
CA ILE A 45 -9.65 11.52 12.34
C ILE A 45 -9.01 10.12 12.38
N GLY A 46 -9.82 9.12 12.75
CA GLY A 46 -9.38 7.75 12.88
C GLY A 46 -8.85 7.17 11.55
N PRO A 47 -7.80 6.32 11.58
CA PRO A 47 -7.18 5.75 10.37
C PRO A 47 -8.13 4.85 9.56
N ARG A 48 -9.16 4.28 10.20
CA ARG A 48 -10.20 3.50 9.51
C ARG A 48 -11.07 4.39 8.62
N GLU A 49 -11.43 5.57 9.12
CA GLU A 49 -12.27 6.51 8.42
C GLU A 49 -11.51 7.21 7.29
N ILE A 50 -10.25 7.60 7.55
CA ILE A 50 -9.35 8.12 6.51
C ILE A 50 -9.21 7.13 5.35
N GLY A 51 -9.01 5.85 5.66
CA GLY A 51 -8.91 4.80 4.63
C GLY A 51 -10.18 4.66 3.79
N ARG A 52 -11.37 4.83 4.40
CA ARG A 52 -12.66 4.80 3.68
C ARG A 52 -12.88 6.04 2.81
N ARG A 53 -12.50 7.24 3.30
CA ARG A 53 -12.74 8.51 2.59
C ARG A 53 -11.81 8.73 1.40
N LEU A 54 -10.54 8.34 1.51
CA LEU A 54 -9.50 8.63 0.50
C LEU A 54 -9.10 7.40 -0.33
N ASP A 55 -9.64 6.23 0.00
CA ASP A 55 -9.26 4.93 -0.56
C ASP A 55 -7.74 4.72 -0.49
N VAL A 56 -7.23 4.79 0.74
CA VAL A 56 -5.80 4.68 1.05
C VAL A 56 -5.57 3.52 2.00
N THR A 57 -4.57 2.69 1.70
CA THR A 57 -4.23 1.54 2.56
C THR A 57 -3.81 1.99 3.96
N ARG A 58 -4.14 1.17 4.97
CA ARG A 58 -3.71 1.41 6.35
C ARG A 58 -2.19 1.52 6.49
N ARG A 59 -1.43 0.85 5.62
CA ARG A 59 0.03 0.91 5.60
C ARG A 59 0.52 2.31 5.26
N THR A 60 -0.07 2.94 4.25
CA THR A 60 0.25 4.32 3.85
C THR A 60 -0.09 5.30 4.98
N ILE A 61 -1.26 5.15 5.61
CA ILE A 61 -1.65 6.00 6.75
C ILE A 61 -0.67 5.83 7.92
N SER A 62 -0.29 4.59 8.24
CA SER A 62 0.68 4.34 9.30
C SER A 62 2.07 4.92 8.99
N PHE A 63 2.48 4.93 7.72
CA PHE A 63 3.76 5.48 7.29
C PHE A 63 3.78 7.02 7.39
N LEU A 64 2.68 7.67 6.99
CA LEU A 64 2.50 9.11 7.13
C LEU A 64 2.41 9.51 8.60
N LYS A 65 1.68 8.74 9.42
CA LYS A 65 1.61 8.94 10.87
C LYS A 65 2.98 8.82 11.55
N SER A 66 3.89 8.00 11.03
CA SER A 66 5.28 7.91 11.53
C SER A 66 6.21 9.02 11.02
N GLY A 67 5.70 10.03 10.32
CA GLY A 67 6.51 11.13 9.80
C GLY A 67 7.53 10.67 8.76
N PHE A 68 7.10 9.78 7.85
CA PHE A 68 7.96 9.19 6.80
C PHE A 68 9.15 8.37 7.32
N LYS A 69 9.21 8.08 8.63
CA LYS A 69 10.25 7.24 9.21
C LYS A 69 9.98 5.77 8.90
N ARG A 70 11.00 5.07 8.38
CA ARG A 70 10.95 3.61 8.25
C ARG A 70 11.05 3.00 9.65
N LYS A 71 10.11 2.12 10.00
CA LYS A 71 10.26 1.31 11.21
C LYS A 71 11.45 0.38 11.03
N PRO A 72 12.34 0.25 12.02
CA PRO A 72 13.45 -0.69 11.93
C PRO A 72 12.88 -2.10 11.71
N SER A 73 13.45 -2.83 10.75
CA SER A 73 13.09 -4.22 10.55
C SER A 73 13.46 -4.99 11.82
N LYS A 74 12.47 -5.61 12.47
CA LYS A 74 12.74 -6.49 13.60
C LYS A 74 13.57 -7.66 13.06
N LYS A 75 14.81 -7.81 13.53
CA LYS A 75 15.61 -9.00 13.23
C LYS A 75 14.79 -10.22 13.66
N LYS A 76 14.58 -11.16 12.74
CA LYS A 76 13.94 -12.43 13.07
C LYS A 76 14.93 -13.19 13.95
N HIS A 77 14.65 -13.26 15.24
CA HIS A 77 15.32 -14.22 16.09
C HIS A 77 14.72 -15.59 15.78
N TYR A 78 15.39 -16.35 14.92
CA TYR A 78 15.13 -17.78 14.83
C TYR A 78 15.62 -18.36 16.15
N SER A 79 14.74 -19.00 16.91
CA SER A 79 15.18 -19.80 18.05
C SER A 79 16.21 -20.82 17.55
N SER A 80 17.27 -21.05 18.32
CA SER A 80 18.24 -22.13 18.05
C SER A 80 17.62 -23.53 18.18
N SER A 81 16.30 -23.63 18.25
CA SER A 81 15.57 -24.87 18.28
C SER A 81 15.89 -25.64 17.00
N SER A 82 16.83 -26.59 17.13
CA SER A 82 17.18 -27.61 16.15
C SER A 82 15.99 -28.52 15.81
N THR A 83 14.85 -28.32 16.48
CA THR A 83 13.60 -28.98 16.11
C THR A 83 13.13 -28.40 14.77
N PRO A 84 13.12 -29.22 13.69
CA PRO A 84 12.47 -28.79 12.47
C PRO A 84 11.03 -28.38 12.82
N PRO A 85 10.48 -27.34 12.17
CA PRO A 85 9.07 -27.02 12.36
C PRO A 85 8.30 -28.32 12.18
N LYS A 86 7.51 -28.72 13.18
CA LYS A 86 6.62 -29.87 13.04
C LYS A 86 5.76 -29.56 11.83
N LEU A 87 6.11 -30.12 10.68
CA LEU A 87 5.25 -30.22 9.52
C LEU A 87 4.07 -30.99 10.07
N THR A 88 3.05 -30.27 10.54
CA THR A 88 1.74 -30.86 10.66
C THR A 88 1.50 -31.36 9.25
N LYS A 89 1.64 -32.67 9.06
CA LYS A 89 1.19 -33.34 7.84
C LYS A 89 -0.29 -33.03 7.82
N ARG A 90 -0.65 -31.88 7.23
CA ARG A 90 -2.00 -31.65 6.77
C ARG A 90 -2.21 -32.87 5.90
N LYS A 91 -3.05 -33.80 6.37
CA LYS A 91 -3.59 -34.82 5.49
C LYS A 91 -4.29 -33.98 4.43
N ILE A 92 -3.61 -33.71 3.33
CA ILE A 92 -4.26 -33.35 2.08
C ILE A 92 -4.98 -34.65 1.79
N THR A 93 -6.18 -34.81 2.33
CA THR A 93 -7.08 -35.84 1.88
C THR A 93 -7.11 -35.65 0.39
N ALA A 94 -6.74 -36.67 -0.39
CA ALA A 94 -6.96 -36.67 -1.83
C ALA A 94 -8.37 -36.14 -2.00
N TYR A 95 -8.47 -34.94 -2.57
CA TYR A 95 -9.73 -34.27 -2.78
C TYR A 95 -10.53 -35.25 -3.64
N LYS A 96 -11.47 -35.98 -3.01
CA LYS A 96 -12.43 -36.81 -3.73
C LYS A 96 -13.28 -35.80 -4.48
N GLY A 97 -12.79 -35.44 -5.66
CA GLY A 97 -13.44 -34.55 -6.59
C GLY A 97 -14.81 -35.14 -6.91
N ARG A 98 -15.81 -34.64 -6.21
CA ARG A 98 -17.18 -34.64 -6.70
C ARG A 98 -17.27 -33.46 -7.66
N GLY A 99 -17.51 -33.76 -8.93
CA GLY A 99 -18.02 -32.76 -9.88
C GLY A 99 -17.00 -32.15 -10.83
N ARG A 100 -16.27 -32.96 -11.62
CA ARG A 100 -15.57 -32.40 -12.79
C ARG A 100 -15.62 -33.21 -14.09
N TRP A 101 -16.40 -34.29 -14.19
CA TRP A 101 -16.46 -35.13 -15.41
C TRP A 101 -17.86 -35.71 -15.74
N ASP A 102 -18.95 -35.11 -15.27
CA ASP A 102 -20.30 -35.64 -15.56
C ASP A 102 -20.81 -35.37 -16.99
N PHE A 103 -20.00 -34.72 -17.85
CA PHE A 103 -20.36 -34.39 -19.24
C PHE A 103 -19.86 -35.41 -20.28
N LEU A 104 -19.10 -36.44 -19.87
CA LEU A 104 -18.56 -37.45 -20.80
C LEU A 104 -19.44 -38.70 -20.93
N ASN A 105 -20.47 -38.85 -20.10
CA ASN A 105 -21.34 -40.03 -20.08
C ASN A 105 -22.74 -39.78 -20.68
N SER A 106 -22.91 -38.70 -21.45
CA SER A 106 -24.15 -38.40 -22.16
C SER A 106 -23.99 -38.66 -23.66
N GLN A 107 -23.94 -39.94 -24.05
CA GLN A 107 -24.28 -40.47 -25.38
C GLN A 107 -24.88 -41.87 -25.24
#